data_AF-A0A5S3VUR1-F1
#
_entry.id   AF-A0A5S3VUR1-F1
#
_cell.length_a   1.000
_cell.length_b   1.000
_cell.length_c   1.000
_cell.angle_alpha   90.00
_cell.angle_beta   90.00
_cell.angle_gamma   90.00
#
_symmetry.space_group_name_H-M   'P 1'
#
loop_
_entity.id
_entity.type
_entity.pdbx_description
1 polymer ?
#
loop_
_entity_poly.entity_id
_entity_poly.type
_entity_poly.pdbx_seq_one_letter_code
_entity_poly.pdbx_strand_id
1 'polypeptide(L)'
;VADYIQNRITQEDVDLFIAKREAEIVRALQSVEGKVSMLAKFETFHENPGFLTQQLANVKALKVGDIKRVFEQYVANKANVVLSIVPKGKPELIAQL
;
A
#
# COMPACT_ATOMS: atom_id res chain seq x y z
N VAL A 1 13.12 7.81 -0.01
CA VAL A 1 12.03 7.05 0.66
C VAL A 1 12.35 6.79 2.13
N ALA A 2 13.50 6.18 2.45
CA ALA A 2 13.89 5.88 3.83
C ALA A 2 13.87 7.11 4.76
N ASP A 3 14.56 8.20 4.38
CA ASP A 3 14.56 9.45 5.14
C ASP A 3 13.15 9.99 5.40
N TYR A 4 12.30 9.98 4.37
CA TYR A 4 10.93 10.45 4.51
C TYR A 4 10.16 9.62 5.53
N ILE A 5 10.20 8.29 5.43
CA ILE A 5 9.48 7.40 6.35
C ILE A 5 10.03 7.50 7.77
N GLN A 6 11.35 7.58 7.94
CA GLN A 6 11.97 7.60 9.27
C GLN A 6 11.80 8.96 9.96
N ASN A 7 11.98 10.06 9.22
CA ASN A 7 12.20 11.38 9.81
C ASN A 7 11.11 12.41 9.48
N ARG A 8 10.36 12.26 8.38
CA ARG A 8 9.52 13.34 7.84
C ARG A 8 8.04 13.02 7.70
N ILE A 9 7.65 11.76 7.73
CA ILE A 9 6.24 11.36 7.66
C ILE A 9 5.46 11.93 8.83
N THR A 10 4.31 12.52 8.52
CA THR A 10 3.44 13.21 9.49
C THR A 10 2.15 12.43 9.73
N GLN A 11 1.40 12.82 10.75
CA GLN A 11 0.05 12.28 10.96
C GLN A 11 -0.89 12.70 9.83
N GLU A 12 -0.74 13.91 9.29
CA GLU A 12 -1.54 14.40 8.17
C GLU A 12 -1.36 13.53 6.90
N ASP A 13 -0.13 13.05 6.64
CA ASP A 13 0.13 12.13 5.53
C ASP A 13 -0.64 10.80 5.69
N VAL A 14 -0.71 10.30 6.93
CA VAL A 14 -1.43 9.06 7.26
C VAL A 14 -2.94 9.28 7.13
N ASP A 15 -3.45 10.40 7.65
CA ASP A 15 -4.88 10.73 7.58
C ASP A 15 -5.33 10.93 6.12
N LEU A 16 -4.51 11.59 5.30
CA LEU A 16 -4.75 11.74 3.86
C LEU A 16 -4.79 10.38 3.15
N PHE A 17 -3.89 9.47 3.51
CA PHE A 17 -3.89 8.11 2.98
C PHE A 17 -5.17 7.35 3.37
N ILE A 18 -5.60 7.43 4.64
CA ILE A 18 -6.83 6.81 5.12
C ILE A 18 -8.04 7.33 4.32
N ALA A 19 -8.17 8.65 4.18
CA ALA A 19 -9.26 9.27 3.44
C ALA A 19 -9.29 8.83 1.96
N LYS A 20 -8.11 8.79 1.31
CA LYS A 20 -7.98 8.28 -0.06
C LYS A 20 -8.40 6.82 -0.18
N ARG A 21 -7.95 5.97 0.75
CA ARG A 21 -8.27 4.54 0.74
C ARG A 21 -9.76 4.28 0.95
N GLU A 22 -10.42 5.04 1.81
CA GLU A 22 -11.88 4.94 1.98
C GLU A 22 -12.62 5.29 0.69
N ALA A 23 -12.22 6.38 0.01
CA ALA A 23 -12.82 6.77 -1.26
C ALA A 23 -12.59 5.72 -2.36
N GLU A 24 -11.41 5.09 -2.41
CA GLU A 24 -11.12 3.97 -3.32
C GLU A 24 -12.05 2.78 -3.08
N ILE A 25 -12.27 2.41 -1.82
CA ILE A 25 -13.17 1.31 -1.45
C ILE A 25 -14.61 1.62 -1.89
N VAL A 26 -15.09 2.85 -1.62
CA VAL A 26 -16.44 3.25 -2.04
C VAL A 26 -16.59 3.17 -3.56
N ARG A 27 -15.62 3.69 -4.32
CA ARG A 27 -15.62 3.62 -5.81
C ARG A 27 -15.62 2.19 -6.31
N ALA A 28 -14.81 1.31 -5.73
CA ALA A 28 -14.75 -0.11 -6.10
C ALA A 28 -16.10 -0.83 -5.88
N LEU A 29 -16.94 -0.33 -4.97
CA LEU A 29 -18.24 -0.92 -4.64
C LEU A 29 -19.41 -0.31 -5.43
N GLN A 30 -19.16 0.58 -6.39
CA GLN A 30 -20.21 1.20 -7.19
C GLN A 30 -20.77 0.28 -8.29
N SER A 31 -20.06 -0.79 -8.64
CA SER A 31 -20.53 -1.80 -9.61
C SER A 31 -20.85 -3.13 -8.93
N VAL A 32 -21.76 -3.90 -9.55
CA VAL A 32 -22.07 -5.28 -9.12
C VAL A 32 -20.83 -6.16 -9.21
N GLU A 33 -20.11 -6.09 -10.33
CA GLU A 33 -18.84 -6.80 -10.53
C GLU A 33 -17.82 -6.49 -9.44
N GLY A 34 -17.67 -5.22 -9.06
CA GLY A 34 -16.74 -4.80 -8.01
C GLY A 34 -17.10 -5.36 -6.64
N LYS A 35 -18.39 -5.37 -6.29
CA LYS A 35 -18.89 -6.01 -5.05
C LYS A 35 -18.59 -7.51 -5.06
N VAL A 36 -18.92 -8.22 -6.13
CA VAL A 36 -18.68 -9.68 -6.24
C VAL A 36 -17.19 -10.00 -6.18
N SER A 37 -16.36 -9.23 -6.90
CA SER A 37 -14.90 -9.41 -6.89
C SER A 37 -14.31 -9.21 -5.49
N MET A 38 -14.85 -8.26 -4.73
CA MET A 38 -14.43 -8.03 -3.35
C MET A 38 -14.82 -9.19 -2.42
N LEU A 39 -16.06 -9.69 -2.51
CA LEU A 39 -16.50 -10.84 -1.73
C LEU A 39 -15.66 -12.08 -2.04
N ALA A 40 -15.43 -12.38 -3.33
CA ALA A 40 -14.63 -13.52 -3.76
C ALA A 40 -13.16 -13.42 -3.30
N LYS A 41 -12.57 -12.23 -3.37
CA LYS A 41 -11.21 -11.97 -2.86
C LYS A 41 -11.12 -12.23 -1.36
N PHE A 42 -12.08 -11.74 -0.59
CA PHE A 42 -12.05 -11.93 0.86
C PHE A 42 -12.35 -13.36 1.28
N GLU A 43 -13.22 -14.07 0.58
CA GLU A 43 -13.38 -15.52 0.76
C GLU A 43 -12.06 -16.25 0.48
N THR A 44 -11.42 -15.96 -0.65
CA THR A 44 -10.22 -16.69 -1.09
C THR A 44 -9.02 -16.50 -0.15
N PHE A 45 -8.81 -15.28 0.36
CA PHE A 45 -7.60 -14.96 1.13
C PHE A 45 -7.83 -14.85 2.65
N HIS A 46 -9.10 -14.75 3.08
CA HIS A 46 -9.45 -14.55 4.49
C HIS A 46 -10.55 -15.50 4.96
N GLU A 47 -11.05 -16.40 4.11
CA GLU A 47 -12.15 -17.35 4.42
C GLU A 47 -13.38 -16.64 5.02
N ASN A 48 -13.58 -15.38 4.62
CA ASN A 48 -14.61 -14.53 5.15
C ASN A 48 -15.01 -13.48 4.10
N PRO A 49 -16.14 -13.64 3.40
CA PRO A 49 -16.53 -12.71 2.35
C PRO A 49 -16.92 -11.34 2.93
N GLY A 50 -17.31 -11.30 4.21
CA GLY A 50 -17.65 -10.09 4.97
C GLY A 50 -16.46 -9.32 5.55
N PHE A 51 -15.21 -9.68 5.20
CA PHE A 51 -14.00 -9.08 5.79
C PHE A 51 -13.85 -7.57 5.52
N LEU A 52 -14.65 -6.98 4.61
CA LEU A 52 -14.64 -5.55 4.31
C LEU A 52 -14.70 -4.67 5.56
N THR A 53 -15.60 -4.97 6.51
CA THR A 53 -15.77 -4.18 7.73
C THR A 53 -14.50 -4.19 8.59
N GLN A 54 -13.86 -5.36 8.71
CA GLN A 54 -12.60 -5.49 9.43
C GLN A 54 -11.46 -4.77 8.72
N GLN A 55 -11.40 -4.86 7.38
CA GLN A 55 -10.41 -4.13 6.59
C GLN A 55 -10.56 -2.61 6.80
N LEU A 56 -11.78 -2.08 6.78
CA LEU A 56 -12.03 -0.66 7.02
C LEU A 56 -11.60 -0.24 8.43
N ALA A 57 -11.90 -1.05 9.45
CA ALA A 57 -11.44 -0.80 10.82
C ALA A 57 -9.91 -0.78 10.91
N ASN A 58 -9.24 -1.73 10.25
CA ASN A 58 -7.78 -1.81 10.23
C ASN A 58 -7.13 -0.60 9.55
N VAL A 59 -7.69 -0.13 8.43
CA VAL A 59 -7.20 1.07 7.73
C VAL A 59 -7.35 2.30 8.60
N LYS A 60 -8.53 2.48 9.24
CA LYS A 60 -8.81 3.61 10.13
C LYS A 60 -7.92 3.64 11.39
N ALA A 61 -7.41 2.49 11.81
CA ALA A 61 -6.58 2.36 13.00
C ALA A 61 -5.09 2.64 12.74
N LEU A 62 -4.67 2.88 11.49
CA LEU A 62 -3.27 3.09 11.14
C LEU A 62 -2.68 4.33 11.81
N LYS A 63 -1.45 4.17 12.31
CA LYS A 63 -0.67 5.25 12.91
C LYS A 63 0.66 5.40 12.21
N VAL A 64 1.26 6.58 12.32
CA VAL A 64 2.64 6.84 11.84
C VAL A 64 3.63 5.78 12.35
N GLY A 65 3.50 5.38 13.62
CA GLY A 65 4.35 4.36 14.23
C GLY A 65 4.26 2.99 13.55
N ASP A 66 3.09 2.59 13.04
CA ASP A 66 2.92 1.34 12.32
C ASP A 66 3.67 1.35 10.98
N ILE A 67 3.61 2.48 10.27
CA ILE A 67 4.31 2.66 9.00
C ILE A 67 5.83 2.56 9.21
N LYS A 68 6.35 3.27 10.21
CA LYS A 68 7.78 3.22 10.57
C LYS A 68 8.21 1.81 10.94
N ARG A 69 7.45 1.14 11.82
CA ARG A 69 7.75 -0.22 12.28
C ARG A 69 7.80 -1.23 11.14
N VAL A 70 6.81 -1.21 10.25
CA VAL A 70 6.75 -2.15 9.10
C VAL A 70 7.87 -1.84 8.10
N PHE A 71 8.17 -0.57 7.86
CA PHE A 71 9.30 -0.17 7.02
C PHE A 71 10.63 -0.70 7.55
N GLU A 72 10.92 -0.50 8.84
CA GLU A 72 12.12 -1.03 9.50
C GLU A 72 12.19 -2.57 9.41
N GLN A 73 11.06 -3.24 9.67
CA GLN A 73 11.03 -4.70 9.74
C GLN A 73 11.26 -5.36 8.37
N TYR A 74 10.68 -4.83 7.31
CA TYR A 74 10.58 -5.53 6.03
C TYR A 74 11.25 -4.83 4.84
N VAL A 75 11.60 -3.55 4.94
CA VAL A 75 12.08 -2.75 3.80
C VAL A 75 13.48 -2.19 4.06
N ALA A 76 13.70 -1.56 5.21
CA ALA A 76 14.97 -0.92 5.52
C ALA A 76 16.12 -1.93 5.51
N ASN A 77 17.16 -1.64 4.72
CA ASN A 77 18.38 -2.47 4.60
C ASN A 77 18.11 -3.95 4.28
N LYS A 78 16.99 -4.26 3.62
CA LYS A 78 16.69 -5.60 3.12
C LYS A 78 17.15 -5.73 1.66
N ALA A 79 17.34 -6.98 1.23
CA ALA A 79 17.66 -7.27 -0.15
C ALA A 79 16.61 -6.63 -1.08
N ASN A 80 17.07 -5.87 -2.07
CA ASN A 80 16.23 -5.16 -3.03
C ASN A 80 16.57 -5.58 -4.46
N VAL A 81 15.58 -5.43 -5.35
CA VAL A 81 15.74 -5.61 -6.79
C VAL A 81 15.45 -4.28 -7.45
N VAL A 82 16.41 -3.77 -8.23
CA VAL A 82 16.25 -2.53 -8.99
C VAL A 82 16.22 -2.87 -10.47
N LEU A 83 15.06 -2.62 -11.09
CA LEU A 83 14.86 -2.76 -12.53
C LEU A 83 15.02 -1.37 -13.17
N SER A 84 16.01 -1.24 -14.05
CA SER A 84 16.21 -0.06 -14.88
C SER A 84 15.87 -0.39 -16.33
N ILE A 85 14.89 0.31 -16.90
CA ILE A 85 14.49 0.16 -18.30
C ILE A 85 15.01 1.39 -19.04
N VAL A 86 15.98 1.17 -19.94
CA VAL A 86 16.62 2.24 -20.72
C VAL A 86 16.42 2.03 -22.21
N PRO A 87 16.37 3.11 -23.02
CA PRO A 87 16.33 2.99 -24.48
C PRO A 87 17.50 2.18 -25.03
N LYS A 88 17.27 1.47 -26.14
CA LYS A 88 18.31 0.66 -26.79
C LYS A 88 19.51 1.54 -27.17
N GLY A 89 20.71 1.12 -26.79
CA GLY A 89 21.95 1.84 -27.05
C GLY A 89 22.28 2.96 -26.06
N LYS A 90 21.56 3.04 -24.92
CA LYS A 90 21.76 4.04 -23.87
C LYS A 90 22.16 3.43 -22.49
N PRO A 91 23.24 2.63 -22.41
CA PRO A 91 23.65 2.01 -21.14
C PRO A 91 24.05 3.03 -20.06
N GLU A 92 24.38 4.26 -20.44
CA GLU A 92 24.72 5.34 -19.51
C GLU A 92 23.54 5.76 -18.59
N LEU A 93 22.31 5.41 -18.95
CA LEU A 93 21.10 5.73 -18.18
C LEU A 93 20.72 4.65 -17.16
N ILE A 94 21.49 3.56 -17.07
CA ILE A 94 21.22 2.46 -16.13
C ILE A 94 21.32 3.00 -14.70
N ALA A 95 20.31 2.69 -13.89
CA ALA A 95 20.29 3.08 -12.48
C ALA A 95 21.51 2.50 -11.74
N GLN A 96 22.19 3.34 -10.97
CA GLN A 96 23.25 2.93 -10.06
C GLN A 96 22.64 2.72 -8.67
N LEU A 97 23.07 1.63 -8.00
CA LEU A 97 22.62 1.27 -6.65
C LEU A 97 23.28 2.13 -5.58
#